data_AF-A0A1V4X8C5-F1
#
_entry.id   AF-A0A1V4X8C5-F1
#
_cell.length_a   1.000
_cell.length_b   1.000
_cell.length_c   1.000
_cell.angle_alpha   90.00
_cell.angle_beta   90.00
_cell.angle_gamma   90.00
#
_symmetry.space_group_name_H-M   'P 1'
#
loop_
_entity.id
_entity.type
_entity.pdbx_description
1 polymer ?
#
loop_
_entity_poly.entity_id
_entity_poly.type
_entity_poly.pdbx_seq_one_letter_code
_entity_poly.pdbx_strand_id
1 'polypeptide(L)' 'MKAVIVRTAKDVRRSDGSYLKFDDNSAVLISNQMEPIGTRIFGPVARELRAKQFMKIISLAPEVL' A
#
# COMPACT_ATOMS: atom_id res chain seq x y z
N MET A 1 -14.97 -2.69 -10.13
CA MET A 1 -14.27 -3.08 -8.88
C MET A 1 -12.91 -2.39 -8.88
N LYS A 2 -12.54 -1.66 -7.83
CA LYS A 2 -11.29 -0.88 -7.76
C LYS A 2 -10.37 -1.48 -6.70
N ALA A 3 -9.06 -1.39 -6.92
CA ALA A 3 -8.04 -1.87 -5.99
C ALA A 3 -6.84 -0.93 -5.97
N VAL A 4 -6.14 -0.90 -4.85
CA VAL A 4 -4.91 -0.14 -4.66
C VAL A 4 -3.78 -1.11 -4.45
N ILE A 5 -2.73 -1.00 -5.25
CA ILE A 5 -1.52 -1.82 -5.11
C ILE A 5 -0.76 -1.33 -3.88
N VAL A 6 -0.44 -2.25 -2.97
CA VAL A 6 0.27 -1.98 -1.70
C VAL A 6 1.69 -2.55 -1.66
N ARG A 7 1.94 -3.64 -2.41
CA ARG A 7 3.27 -4.23 -2.59
C ARG A 7 3.53 -4.50 -4.06
N THR A 8 4.75 -4.23 -4.49
CA THR A 8 5.23 -4.50 -5.83
C THR A 8 6.57 -5.23 -5.80
N ALA A 9 6.65 -6.32 -6.56
CA ALA A 9 7.91 -7.02 -6.84
C ALA A 9 8.84 -6.21 -7.76
N LYS A 10 8.29 -5.22 -8.46
CA LYS A 10 9.07 -4.21 -9.16
C LYS A 10 9.62 -3.18 -8.17
N ASP A 11 10.85 -2.77 -8.39
CA ASP A 11 11.53 -1.73 -7.63
C ASP A 11 10.88 -0.36 -7.84
N VAL A 12 10.66 0.33 -6.73
CA VAL A 12 10.14 1.71 -6.70
C VAL A 12 11.25 2.62 -6.18
N ARG A 13 11.63 3.60 -6.99
CA ARG A 13 12.61 4.61 -6.63
C ARG A 13 11.96 5.70 -5.77
N ARG A 14 12.57 5.99 -4.62
CA ARG A 14 12.15 7.03 -3.69
C ARG A 14 12.88 8.34 -3.96
N SER A 15 12.30 9.44 -3.49
CA SER A 15 12.88 10.79 -3.60
C SER A 15 14.20 10.95 -2.85
N ASP A 16 14.42 10.14 -1.82
CA ASP A 16 15.69 10.07 -1.08
C ASP A 16 16.78 9.23 -1.81
N GLY A 17 16.47 8.66 -2.98
CA GLY A 17 17.38 7.84 -3.76
C GLY A 17 17.39 6.36 -3.38
N SER A 18 16.67 5.96 -2.33
CA SER A 18 16.51 4.55 -1.97
C SER A 18 15.57 3.81 -2.92
N TYR A 19 15.70 2.48 -2.97
CA TYR A 19 14.83 1.60 -3.74
C TYR A 19 14.03 0.71 -2.79
N LEU A 20 12.72 0.65 -3.00
CA LEU A 20 11.83 -0.27 -2.29
C LEU A 20 11.42 -1.39 -3.23
N LYS A 21 11.57 -2.63 -2.78
CA LYS A 21 11.10 -3.82 -3.49
C LYS A 21 10.50 -4.79 -2.47
N PHE A 22 9.37 -5.39 -2.83
CA PHE A 22 8.76 -6.48 -2.06
C PHE A 22 9.01 -7.83 -2.76
N ASP A 23 8.82 -8.92 -2.04
CA ASP A 23 8.94 -10.26 -2.60
C ASP A 23 7.74 -10.60 -3.51
N ASP A 24 6.54 -10.14 -3.13
CA ASP A 24 5.28 -10.42 -3.80
C ASP A 24 4.54 -9.14 -4.26
N ASN A 25 3.64 -9.31 -5.24
CA ASN A 25 2.68 -8.28 -5.61
C ASN A 25 1.39 -8.46 -4.79
N SER A 26 0.92 -7.39 -4.17
CA SER A 26 -0.32 -7.40 -3.39
C SER A 26 -1.13 -6.13 -3.57
N ALA A 27 -2.46 -6.27 -3.50
CA ALA A 27 -3.41 -5.17 -3.66
C ALA A 27 -4.56 -5.27 -2.66
N VAL A 28 -5.09 -4.12 -2.27
CA VAL A 28 -6.21 -3.97 -1.34
C VAL A 28 -7.42 -3.48 -2.11
N LEU A 29 -8.55 -4.16 -1.93
CA LEU A 29 -9.81 -3.78 -2.56
C LEU A 29 -10.38 -2.52 -1.91
N ILE A 30 -10.81 -1.58 -2.75
CA ILE A 30 -11.39 -0.31 -2.31
C ILE A 30 -12.78 -0.09 -2.89
N SER A 31 -13.61 0.64 -2.14
CA SER A 31 -14.90 1.13 -2.59
C SER A 31 -14.75 2.33 -3.54
N ASN A 32 -15.87 2.80 -4.09
CA ASN A 32 -15.88 4.02 -4.89
C ASN A 32 -15.56 5.28 -4.06
N GLN A 33 -15.67 5.22 -2.73
CA GLN A 33 -15.25 6.29 -1.82
C GLN A 33 -13.76 6.20 -1.43
N MET A 34 -12.96 5.36 -2.10
CA MET A 34 -11.53 5.14 -1.80
C MET A 34 -11.26 4.54 -0.42
N GLU A 35 -12.26 3.91 0.19
CA GLU A 35 -12.12 3.23 1.48
C GLU A 35 -11.85 1.74 1.29
N PRO A 36 -11.01 1.12 2.14
CA PRO A 36 -10.79 -0.32 2.08
C PRO A 36 -12.09 -1.06 2.40
N ILE A 37 -12.40 -2.08 1.60
CA ILE A 37 -13.57 -2.95 1.84
C ILE A 37 -13.30 -3.91 3.02
N GLY A 38 -12.03 -4.24 3.26
CA GLY A 38 -11.59 -5.10 4.35
C GLY A 38 -11.30 -4.35 5.65
N THR A 39 -11.32 -5.09 6.76
CA THR A 39 -11.08 -4.58 8.12
C THR A 39 -9.63 -4.78 8.61
N ARG A 40 -8.82 -5.60 7.92
CA ARG A 40 -7.44 -5.90 8.31
C ARG A 40 -6.53 -6.05 7.09
N ILE A 41 -5.29 -5.61 7.23
CA ILE A 41 -4.25 -5.75 6.20
C ILE A 41 -3.15 -6.67 6.71
N PHE A 42 -2.65 -7.52 5.81
CA PHE A 42 -1.59 -8.48 6.11
C PHE A 42 -0.29 -8.09 5.42
N GLY A 43 0.78 -8.12 6.21
CA GLY A 43 2.13 -7.80 5.76
C GLY A 43 2.40 -6.30 5.67
N PRO A 44 3.66 -5.93 5.35
CA PRO A 44 4.07 -4.54 5.27
C PRO A 44 3.42 -3.85 4.06
N VAL A 45 3.28 -2.52 4.19
CA VAL A 45 2.77 -1.64 3.12
C VAL A 45 3.76 -0.52 2.82
N ALA A 46 3.74 -0.03 1.59
CA ALA A 46 4.58 1.07 1.15
C ALA A 46 4.10 2.43 1.72
N ARG A 47 5.02 3.24 2.27
CA ARG A 47 4.74 4.59 2.81
C ARG A 47 4.17 5.57 1.79
N GLU A 48 4.37 5.29 0.51
CA GLU A 48 3.89 6.06 -0.65
C GLU A 48 2.35 6.19 -0.66
N LEU A 49 1.65 5.26 -0.03
CA LEU A 49 0.19 5.32 0.15
C LEU A 49 -0.26 6.54 0.95
N ARG A 50 0.64 7.13 1.77
CA ARG A 50 0.34 8.33 2.58
C ARG A 50 0.18 9.56 1.70
N ALA A 51 1.08 9.71 0.72
CA ALA A 51 1.02 10.80 -0.26
C ALA A 51 -0.24 10.73 -1.13
N LYS A 52 -0.77 9.52 -1.33
CA LYS A 52 -2.00 9.26 -2.09
C LYS A 52 -3.28 9.26 -1.24
N GLN A 53 -3.21 9.74 0.01
CA GLN A 53 -4.34 9.88 0.95
C GLN A 53 -5.03 8.56 1.37
N PHE A 54 -4.37 7.40 1.21
CA PHE A 54 -4.89 6.10 1.68
C PHE A 54 -4.58 5.85 3.17
N MET A 55 -4.93 6.82 4.04
CA MET A 55 -4.59 6.77 5.46
C MET A 55 -5.20 5.58 6.21
N LYS A 56 -6.43 5.17 5.85
CA LYS A 56 -7.09 4.00 6.45
C LYS A 56 -6.30 2.70 6.21
N ILE A 57 -5.73 2.54 5.01
CA ILE A 57 -4.90 1.36 4.67
C ILE A 57 -3.63 1.34 5.53
N ILE A 58 -2.95 2.48 5.64
CA ILE A 58 -1.74 2.61 6.47
C ILE A 58 -2.04 2.33 7.95
N SER A 59 -3.16 2.85 8.47
CA SER A 59 -3.52 2.68 9.88
C SER A 59 -3.87 1.24 10.25
N LEU A 60 -4.37 0.45 9.29
CA LEU A 60 -4.70 -0.97 9.48
C LEU A 60 -3.52 -1.91 9.21
N ALA A 61 -2.42 -1.38 8.66
CA ALA A 61 -1.26 -2.19 8.32
C ALA A 61 -0.39 -2.45 9.57
N PRO A 62 0.19 -3.66 9.69
CA PRO A 62 1.07 -4.00 10.80
C PRO A 62 2.41 -3.24 10.74
N GLU A 63 2.90 -2.93 9.54
CA GLU A 63 4.19 -2.28 9.32
C GLU A 63 4.16 -1.43 8.05
N VAL A 64 4.91 -0.32 8.05
CA VAL A 64 4.99 0.63 6.94
C VAL A 64 6.45 0.85 6.57
N LEU A 65 6.81 0.57 5.32
CA LEU A 65 8.17 0.65 4.78
C LEU A 65 8.37 1.81 3.83
#